data_AF-A0A1V6HUL4-F1
#
_entry.id   AF-A0A1V6HUL4-F1
#
_cell.length_a   1.000
_cell.length_b   1.000
_cell.length_c   1.000
_cell.angle_alpha   90.00
_cell.angle_beta   90.00
_cell.angle_gamma   90.00
#
_symmetry.space_group_name_H-M   'P 1'
#
loop_
_entity.id
_entity.type
_entity.pdbx_description
1 polymer ?
#
loop_
_entity_poly.entity_id
_entity_poly.type
_entity_poly.pdbx_seq_one_letter_code
_entity_poly.pdbx_strand_id
1 'polypeptide(L)'
;MSADLALLIDTAEIGRTGAVGDVLAKRTGPVLAIDHHAPNDRTIDGILGSNFPSTGELMFHVINRLEVDITADIAEPLYSAMLYDTAQFRYVRNDPEVFQVASLLVQAGADAEGIARHLFGTISKDSMLMQSRLMSTAKFELGGRLAWSPVTSNTLAGLKLDRDEIRSMVDVLGNIDGVEICVLFKDYDGPKVKISMRSRGKATVNDVAEQLGGGGHPKAAGADVLMPLDEAIAKTLPLLRAKLSPSDPK
;
A
#
# COMPACT_ATOMS: atom_id res chain seq x y z
N MET A 1 -9.79 17.46 -25.41
CA MET A 1 -8.75 18.07 -24.56
C MET A 1 -7.64 18.59 -25.47
N SER A 2 -7.26 19.85 -25.32
CA SER A 2 -6.32 20.57 -26.20
C SER A 2 -4.87 20.62 -25.68
N ALA A 3 -4.47 19.70 -24.80
CA ALA A 3 -3.10 19.66 -24.28
C ALA A 3 -2.15 19.07 -25.32
N ASP A 4 -0.98 19.69 -25.52
CA ASP A 4 0.05 19.22 -26.45
C ASP A 4 0.72 17.92 -25.95
N LEU A 5 0.85 17.75 -24.64
CA LEU A 5 1.40 16.55 -23.98
C LEU A 5 0.54 16.18 -22.77
N ALA A 6 0.35 14.88 -22.53
CA ALA A 6 -0.16 14.36 -21.27
C ALA A 6 0.97 13.65 -20.53
N LEU A 7 1.13 13.95 -19.23
CA LEU A 7 2.09 13.30 -18.35
C LEU A 7 1.34 12.45 -17.33
N LEU A 8 1.69 11.17 -17.25
CA LEU A 8 1.31 10.30 -16.15
C LEU A 8 2.43 10.29 -15.12
N ILE A 9 2.09 10.55 -13.87
CA ILE A 9 3.05 10.57 -12.76
C ILE A 9 2.75 9.37 -11.87
N ASP A 10 3.81 8.65 -11.48
CA ASP A 10 3.76 7.49 -10.58
C ASP A 10 3.03 6.26 -11.15
N THR A 11 2.85 6.23 -12.47
CA THR A 11 2.39 5.04 -13.20
C THR A 11 2.74 5.13 -14.68
N ALA A 12 3.34 4.07 -15.21
CA ALA A 12 3.48 3.82 -16.65
C ALA A 12 2.39 2.89 -17.21
N GLU A 13 1.34 2.62 -16.42
CA GLU A 13 0.24 1.72 -16.76
C GLU A 13 -1.07 2.49 -16.94
N ILE A 14 -1.60 2.51 -18.16
CA ILE A 14 -2.87 3.20 -18.45
C ILE A 14 -4.03 2.61 -17.66
N GLY A 15 -4.02 1.29 -17.42
CA GLY A 15 -5.05 0.59 -16.65
C GLY A 15 -5.17 1.06 -15.19
N ARG A 16 -4.09 1.63 -14.62
CA ARG A 16 -4.09 2.16 -13.24
C ARG A 16 -4.68 3.57 -13.12
N THR A 17 -4.98 4.23 -14.24
CA THR A 17 -5.43 5.64 -14.25
C THR A 17 -6.96 5.79 -14.19
N GLY A 18 -7.71 4.68 -14.12
CA GLY A 18 -9.16 4.69 -14.01
C GLY A 18 -9.83 5.46 -15.16
N ALA A 19 -10.79 6.33 -14.84
CA ALA A 19 -11.51 7.13 -15.83
C ALA A 19 -10.61 8.05 -16.68
N VAL A 20 -9.43 8.43 -16.18
CA VAL A 20 -8.45 9.20 -16.96
C VAL A 20 -7.87 8.35 -18.09
N GLY A 21 -7.70 7.05 -17.87
CA GLY A 21 -7.23 6.09 -18.87
C GLY A 21 -8.13 6.02 -20.08
N ASP A 22 -9.45 6.06 -19.88
CA ASP A 22 -10.44 6.08 -20.98
C ASP A 22 -10.32 7.33 -21.86
N VAL A 23 -9.90 8.45 -21.26
CA VAL A 23 -9.65 9.70 -21.98
C VAL A 23 -8.32 9.62 -22.73
N LEU A 24 -7.27 9.10 -22.09
CA LEU A 24 -5.95 8.93 -22.70
C LEU A 24 -5.97 7.92 -23.85
N ALA A 25 -6.78 6.86 -23.75
CA ALA A 25 -6.95 5.87 -24.82
C ALA A 25 -7.53 6.46 -26.12
N LYS A 26 -8.25 7.59 -26.02
CA LYS A 26 -8.85 8.30 -27.17
C LYS A 26 -8.00 9.48 -27.64
N ARG A 27 -6.89 9.75 -26.95
CA ARG A 27 -5.99 10.87 -27.26
C ARG A 27 -5.10 10.51 -28.45
N THR A 28 -4.92 11.46 -29.37
CA THR A 28 -4.01 11.34 -30.53
C THR A 28 -2.64 11.98 -30.29
N GLY A 29 -2.54 12.94 -29.36
CA GLY A 29 -1.28 13.57 -28.96
C GLY A 29 -0.44 12.69 -28.01
N PRO A 30 0.84 13.03 -27.79
CA PRO A 30 1.74 12.22 -26.98
C PRO A 30 1.27 12.07 -25.53
N VAL A 31 1.57 10.91 -24.96
CA VAL A 31 1.40 10.55 -23.55
C VAL A 31 2.73 9.99 -23.09
N LEU A 32 3.32 10.57 -22.05
CA LEU A 32 4.56 10.08 -21.44
C LEU A 32 4.36 9.84 -19.94
N ALA A 33 5.16 8.95 -19.37
CA ALA A 33 5.15 8.67 -17.94
C ALA A 33 6.43 9.20 -17.25
N ILE A 34 6.30 9.60 -16.00
CA ILE A 34 7.41 9.74 -15.05
C ILE A 34 7.11 8.82 -13.89
N ASP A 35 7.89 7.74 -13.78
CA ASP A 35 7.52 6.61 -12.93
C ASP A 35 8.75 5.87 -12.40
N HIS A 36 8.69 5.44 -11.14
CA HIS A 36 9.72 4.68 -10.47
C HIS A 36 9.36 3.18 -10.30
N HIS A 37 8.17 2.74 -10.69
CA HIS A 37 7.80 1.34 -10.60
C HIS A 37 8.69 0.45 -11.49
N ALA A 38 8.90 -0.81 -11.08
CA ALA A 38 9.62 -1.81 -11.87
C ALA A 38 8.94 -2.05 -13.25
N PRO A 39 9.67 -2.51 -14.28
CA PRO A 39 9.17 -2.63 -15.65
C PRO A 39 8.02 -3.62 -15.92
N ASN A 40 7.41 -4.20 -14.89
CA ASN A 40 6.31 -5.11 -15.08
C ASN A 40 5.10 -4.34 -15.63
N ASP A 41 4.48 -4.86 -16.69
CA ASP A 41 3.23 -4.36 -17.29
C ASP A 41 3.22 -2.91 -17.81
N ARG A 42 4.39 -2.27 -18.03
CA ARG A 42 4.47 -0.91 -18.58
C ARG A 42 3.81 -0.82 -19.97
N THR A 43 2.94 0.18 -20.12
CA THR A 43 2.21 0.45 -21.39
C THR A 43 2.56 1.79 -22.02
N ILE A 44 3.26 2.67 -21.28
CA ILE A 44 3.56 4.05 -21.67
C ILE A 44 5.05 4.33 -21.43
N ASP A 45 5.72 4.89 -22.44
CA ASP A 45 7.12 5.28 -22.38
C ASP A 45 7.32 6.61 -21.65
N GLY A 46 8.56 6.92 -21.24
CA GLY A 46 8.90 8.21 -20.64
C GLY A 46 10.19 8.19 -19.82
N ILE A 47 10.22 8.97 -18.74
CA ILE A 47 11.33 9.02 -17.79
C ILE A 47 11.06 7.96 -16.71
N LEU A 48 11.67 6.79 -16.87
CA LEU A 48 11.38 5.62 -16.05
C LEU A 48 12.59 5.28 -15.18
N GLY A 49 12.45 5.47 -13.87
CA GLY A 49 13.55 5.45 -12.92
C GLY A 49 13.38 4.41 -11.81
N SER A 50 13.43 3.12 -12.15
CA SER A 50 13.17 2.04 -11.17
C SER A 50 14.22 1.87 -10.07
N ASN A 51 15.31 2.65 -10.14
CA ASN A 51 16.32 2.71 -9.09
C ASN A 51 15.99 3.76 -8.02
N PHE A 52 15.10 4.71 -8.34
CA PHE A 52 14.64 5.71 -7.36
C PHE A 52 13.61 5.08 -6.43
N PRO A 53 13.68 5.36 -5.12
CA PRO A 53 12.75 4.81 -4.15
C PRO A 53 11.37 5.48 -4.18
N SER A 54 11.22 6.62 -4.85
CA SER A 54 9.94 7.31 -5.06
C SER A 54 9.92 8.07 -6.38
N THR A 55 8.73 8.31 -6.92
CA THR A 55 8.56 9.25 -8.04
C THR A 55 8.88 10.70 -7.62
N GLY A 56 8.74 11.05 -6.33
CA GLY A 56 9.10 12.36 -5.79
C GLY A 56 10.60 12.68 -5.94
N GLU A 57 11.47 11.72 -5.66
CA GLU A 57 12.90 11.86 -5.85
C GLU A 57 13.27 11.95 -7.34
N LEU A 58 12.69 11.09 -8.18
CA LEU A 58 12.88 11.17 -9.62
C LEU A 58 12.48 12.56 -10.17
N MET A 59 11.35 13.09 -9.72
CA MET A 59 10.86 14.41 -10.11
C MET A 59 11.78 15.54 -9.64
N PHE A 60 12.42 15.43 -8.46
CA PHE A 60 13.44 16.38 -8.04
C PHE A 60 14.58 16.48 -9.07
N HIS A 61 15.11 15.34 -9.52
CA HIS A 61 16.18 15.33 -10.53
C HIS A 61 15.72 15.87 -11.89
N VAL A 62 14.49 15.56 -12.31
CA VAL A 62 13.91 16.11 -13.54
C VAL A 62 13.80 17.63 -13.47
N ILE A 63 13.23 18.17 -12.39
CA ILE A 63 13.04 19.61 -12.18
C ILE A 63 14.40 20.33 -12.13
N ASN A 64 15.36 19.77 -11.40
CA ASN A 64 16.72 20.32 -11.33
C ASN A 64 17.41 20.31 -12.70
N ARG A 65 17.20 19.27 -13.52
CA ARG A 65 17.76 19.20 -14.88
C ARG A 65 17.14 20.21 -15.85
N LEU A 66 15.90 20.62 -15.59
CA LEU A 66 15.20 21.69 -16.29
C LEU A 66 15.59 23.10 -15.78
N GLU A 67 16.49 23.19 -14.80
CA GLU A 67 16.98 24.44 -14.21
C GLU A 67 15.84 25.30 -13.63
N VAL A 68 14.82 24.64 -13.08
CA VAL A 68 13.70 25.28 -12.39
C VAL A 68 14.01 25.38 -10.90
N ASP A 69 13.87 26.59 -10.35
CA ASP A 69 14.02 26.82 -8.91
C ASP A 69 12.95 26.05 -8.12
N ILE A 70 13.39 25.27 -7.14
CA ILE A 70 12.50 24.52 -6.26
C ILE A 70 12.01 25.45 -5.15
N THR A 71 10.76 25.88 -5.27
CA THR A 71 10.07 26.67 -4.24
C THR A 71 9.46 25.75 -3.18
N ALA A 72 8.96 26.31 -2.07
CA ALA A 72 8.26 25.55 -1.04
C ALA A 72 7.05 24.76 -1.61
N ASP A 73 6.29 25.37 -2.52
CA ASP A 73 5.13 24.76 -3.19
C ASP A 73 5.50 23.54 -4.05
N ILE A 74 6.75 23.48 -4.54
CA ILE A 74 7.30 22.31 -5.23
C ILE A 74 7.91 21.34 -4.21
N ALA A 75 8.61 21.86 -3.21
CA ALA A 75 9.36 21.04 -2.28
C ALA A 75 8.46 20.15 -1.40
N GLU A 76 7.34 20.69 -0.91
CA GLU A 76 6.40 20.00 -0.04
C GLU A 76 5.80 18.72 -0.66
N PRO A 77 5.22 18.73 -1.89
CA PRO A 77 4.71 17.51 -2.50
C PRO A 77 5.82 16.50 -2.86
N LEU A 78 7.01 16.95 -3.29
CA LEU A 78 8.13 16.05 -3.55
C LEU A 78 8.60 15.34 -2.28
N TYR A 79 8.77 16.10 -1.19
CA TYR A 79 9.15 15.55 0.11
C TYR A 79 8.07 14.59 0.64
N SER A 80 6.79 14.94 0.46
CA SER A 80 5.66 14.08 0.84
C SER A 80 5.68 12.74 0.11
N ALA A 81 5.90 12.75 -1.21
CA ALA A 81 6.02 11.53 -2.01
C ALA A 81 7.21 10.67 -1.58
N MET A 82 8.37 11.30 -1.37
CA MET A 82 9.56 10.60 -0.86
C MET A 82 9.30 9.96 0.50
N LEU A 83 8.71 10.71 1.44
CA LEU A 83 8.43 10.21 2.78
C LEU A 83 7.40 9.06 2.74
N TYR A 84 6.41 9.16 1.86
CA TYR A 84 5.35 8.17 1.74
C TYR A 84 5.87 6.84 1.17
N ASP A 85 6.49 6.86 -0.02
CA ASP A 85 6.93 5.64 -0.73
C ASP A 85 8.06 4.91 0.00
N THR A 86 8.92 5.66 0.67
CA THR A 86 10.00 5.09 1.49
C THR A 86 9.51 4.60 2.86
N ALA A 87 8.23 4.83 3.17
CA ALA A 87 7.63 4.58 4.47
C ALA A 87 8.45 5.18 5.61
N GLN A 88 8.66 6.50 5.58
CA GLN A 88 9.51 7.25 6.50
C GLN A 88 10.99 6.82 6.43
N PHE A 89 11.52 6.73 5.21
CA PHE A 89 12.92 6.36 4.92
C PHE A 89 13.34 4.95 5.36
N ARG A 90 12.38 4.06 5.66
CA ARG A 90 12.66 2.64 5.97
C ARG A 90 13.12 1.84 4.76
N TYR A 91 12.67 2.22 3.55
CA TYR A 91 12.90 1.45 2.32
C TYR A 91 13.78 2.17 1.29
N VAL A 92 14.89 2.76 1.74
CA VAL A 92 15.81 3.56 0.91
C VAL A 92 17.09 2.82 0.49
N ARG A 93 17.23 1.53 0.82
CA ARG A 93 18.39 0.68 0.44
C ARG A 93 19.77 1.26 0.84
N ASN A 94 19.84 2.04 1.92
CA ASN A 94 21.03 2.77 2.36
C ASN A 94 21.61 3.73 1.30
N ASP A 95 20.77 4.24 0.41
CA ASP A 95 21.17 5.22 -0.58
C ASP A 95 21.29 6.62 0.08
N PRO A 96 22.50 7.21 0.16
CA PRO A 96 22.69 8.52 0.76
C PRO A 96 22.04 9.65 -0.06
N GLU A 97 21.82 9.46 -1.37
CA GLU A 97 21.26 10.47 -2.25
C GLU A 97 19.85 10.86 -1.82
N VAL A 98 19.04 9.87 -1.42
CA VAL A 98 17.68 10.08 -0.89
C VAL A 98 17.65 11.09 0.26
N PHE A 99 18.61 10.98 1.18
CA PHE A 99 18.70 11.89 2.33
C PHE A 99 19.23 13.27 1.93
N GLN A 100 20.12 13.34 0.93
CA GLN A 100 20.60 14.62 0.39
C GLN A 100 19.46 15.37 -0.30
N VAL A 101 18.67 14.69 -1.14
CA VAL A 101 17.49 15.27 -1.79
C VAL A 101 16.47 15.72 -0.75
N ALA A 102 16.16 14.88 0.24
CA ALA A 102 15.26 15.27 1.34
C ALA A 102 15.74 16.52 2.08
N SER A 103 17.05 16.63 2.36
CA SER A 103 17.66 17.82 2.96
C SER A 103 17.49 19.07 2.08
N LEU A 104 17.68 18.94 0.77
CA LEU A 104 17.52 20.06 -0.18
C LEU A 104 16.06 20.53 -0.25
N LEU A 105 15.10 19.59 -0.22
CA LEU A 105 13.68 19.92 -0.19
C LEU A 105 13.28 20.65 1.09
N VAL A 106 13.82 20.25 2.24
CA VAL A 106 13.62 20.99 3.51
C VAL A 106 14.24 22.38 3.43
N GLN A 107 15.46 22.51 2.88
CA GLN A 107 16.08 23.83 2.65
C GLN A 107 15.25 24.73 1.72
N ALA A 108 14.56 24.13 0.74
CA ALA A 108 13.65 24.82 -0.18
C ALA A 108 12.28 25.17 0.44
N GLY A 109 11.99 24.73 1.67
CA GLY A 109 10.81 25.13 2.44
C GLY A 109 9.80 24.02 2.74
N ALA A 110 10.10 22.76 2.46
CA ALA A 110 9.21 21.66 2.87
C ALA A 110 9.15 21.52 4.41
N ASP A 111 7.95 21.56 4.98
CA ASP A 111 7.73 21.31 6.42
C ASP A 111 7.77 19.80 6.71
N ALA A 112 8.98 19.26 6.85
CA ALA A 112 9.19 17.84 7.14
C ALA A 112 8.41 17.34 8.38
N GLU A 113 8.29 18.17 9.42
CA GLU A 113 7.59 17.83 10.65
C GLU A 113 6.08 17.81 10.45
N GLY A 114 5.53 18.85 9.81
CA GLY A 114 4.13 18.92 9.38
C GLY A 114 3.71 17.74 8.53
N ILE A 115 4.47 17.47 7.48
CA ILE A 115 4.23 16.36 6.54
C ILE A 115 4.27 15.02 7.27
N ALA A 116 5.32 14.76 8.06
CA ALA A 116 5.46 13.50 8.79
C ALA A 116 4.33 13.29 9.80
N ARG A 117 3.93 14.36 10.51
CA ARG A 117 2.79 14.33 11.44
C ARG A 117 1.50 13.99 10.72
N HIS A 118 1.23 14.63 9.58
CA HIS A 118 0.00 14.44 8.83
C HIS A 118 -0.10 13.05 8.21
N LEU A 119 0.97 12.58 7.57
CA LEU A 119 0.97 11.29 6.87
C LEU A 119 1.06 10.08 7.80
N PHE A 120 1.80 10.21 8.92
CA PHE A 120 2.16 9.05 9.75
C PHE A 120 2.03 9.28 11.25
N GLY A 121 2.07 10.52 11.71
CA GLY A 121 2.14 10.84 13.15
C GLY A 121 0.80 10.95 13.85
N THR A 122 -0.32 10.95 13.13
CA THR A 122 -1.66 11.08 13.73
C THR A 122 -2.62 10.00 13.25
N ILE A 123 -3.40 9.46 14.18
CA ILE A 123 -4.57 8.62 13.89
C ILE A 123 -5.77 9.19 14.62
N SER A 124 -6.97 8.93 14.09
CA SER A 124 -8.20 9.31 14.78
C SER A 124 -8.38 8.50 16.07
N LYS A 125 -9.11 9.05 17.05
CA LYS A 125 -9.50 8.34 18.28
C LYS A 125 -10.20 7.01 17.95
N ASP A 126 -11.07 7.02 16.95
CA ASP A 126 -11.84 5.84 16.55
C ASP A 126 -10.94 4.79 15.90
N SER A 127 -9.93 5.20 15.12
CA SER A 127 -8.90 4.31 14.59
C SER A 127 -8.08 3.68 15.71
N MET A 128 -7.68 4.45 16.73
CA MET A 128 -6.99 3.90 17.92
C MET A 128 -7.86 2.87 18.67
N LEU A 129 -9.15 3.18 18.89
CA LEU A 129 -10.08 2.25 19.54
C LEU A 129 -10.31 0.98 18.71
N MET A 130 -10.38 1.10 17.39
CA MET A 130 -10.46 -0.03 16.48
C MET A 130 -9.23 -0.94 16.59
N GLN A 131 -8.04 -0.34 16.60
CA GLN A 131 -6.80 -1.10 16.81
C GLN A 131 -6.82 -1.86 18.13
N SER A 132 -7.26 -1.23 19.22
CA SER A 132 -7.41 -1.91 20.52
C SER A 132 -8.38 -3.10 20.46
N ARG A 133 -9.55 -2.93 19.84
CA ARG A 133 -10.54 -4.01 19.68
C ARG A 133 -10.00 -5.14 18.82
N LEU A 134 -9.36 -4.81 17.70
CA LEU A 134 -8.71 -5.77 16.82
C LEU A 134 -7.65 -6.60 17.54
N MET A 135 -6.75 -5.94 18.26
CA MET A 135 -5.70 -6.61 19.04
C MET A 135 -6.28 -7.53 20.11
N SER A 136 -7.41 -7.16 20.72
CA SER A 136 -8.07 -8.00 21.74
C SER A 136 -8.66 -9.29 21.18
N THR A 137 -9.01 -9.32 19.90
CA THR A 137 -9.59 -10.48 19.21
C THR A 137 -8.60 -11.23 18.32
N ALA A 138 -7.37 -10.72 18.21
CA ALA A 138 -6.34 -11.32 17.39
C ALA A 138 -5.96 -12.72 17.88
N LYS A 139 -5.73 -13.61 16.92
CA LYS A 139 -5.26 -14.98 17.12
C LYS A 139 -3.93 -15.15 16.42
N PHE A 140 -3.05 -15.91 17.05
CA PHE A 140 -1.70 -16.19 16.56
C PHE A 140 -1.48 -17.69 16.47
N GLU A 141 -0.90 -18.13 15.36
CA GLU A 141 -0.61 -19.54 15.09
C GLU A 141 0.83 -19.70 14.57
N LEU A 142 1.31 -20.95 14.56
CA LEU A 142 2.63 -21.29 14.01
C LEU A 142 3.78 -20.47 14.63
N GLY A 143 3.75 -20.33 15.96
CA GLY A 143 4.74 -19.54 16.70
C GLY A 143 4.65 -18.03 16.46
N GLY A 144 3.49 -17.52 16.03
CA GLY A 144 3.26 -16.10 15.77
C GLY A 144 3.41 -15.70 14.30
N ARG A 145 3.84 -16.63 13.42
CA ARG A 145 4.03 -16.33 11.98
C ARG A 145 2.73 -16.11 11.22
N LEU A 146 1.60 -16.62 11.72
CA LEU A 146 0.27 -16.38 11.19
C LEU A 146 -0.56 -15.62 12.23
N ALA A 147 -0.98 -14.41 11.90
CA ALA A 147 -1.86 -13.60 12.72
C ALA A 147 -3.21 -13.38 12.03
N TRP A 148 -4.32 -13.48 12.74
CA TRP A 148 -5.62 -13.19 12.15
C TRP A 148 -6.61 -12.65 13.16
N SER A 149 -7.60 -11.89 12.69
CA SER A 149 -8.70 -11.43 13.53
C SER A 149 -10.00 -11.34 12.74
N PRO A 150 -11.14 -11.70 13.34
CA PRO A 150 -12.42 -11.27 12.81
C PRO A 150 -12.62 -9.77 13.06
N VAL A 151 -13.36 -9.13 12.16
CA VAL A 151 -13.87 -7.76 12.31
C VAL A 151 -15.37 -7.86 12.10
N THR A 152 -16.13 -7.83 13.19
CA THR A 152 -17.58 -7.94 13.17
C THR A 152 -18.24 -6.58 13.30
N SER A 153 -19.57 -6.50 13.11
CA SER A 153 -20.34 -5.30 13.47
C SER A 153 -20.13 -4.86 14.91
N ASN A 154 -19.94 -5.81 15.84
CA ASN A 154 -19.60 -5.50 17.23
C ASN A 154 -18.19 -4.87 17.36
N THR A 155 -17.22 -5.33 16.57
CA THR A 155 -15.89 -4.70 16.51
C THR A 155 -15.99 -3.23 16.10
N LEU A 156 -16.89 -2.90 15.16
CA LEU A 156 -17.10 -1.54 14.65
C LEU A 156 -18.11 -0.70 15.45
N ALA A 157 -18.80 -1.29 16.43
CA ALA A 157 -19.91 -0.63 17.11
C ALA A 157 -19.51 0.71 17.75
N GLY A 158 -20.20 1.78 17.32
CA GLY A 158 -19.98 3.14 17.80
C GLY A 158 -18.74 3.86 17.26
N LEU A 159 -18.00 3.25 16.32
CA LEU A 159 -16.83 3.87 15.67
C LEU A 159 -17.24 4.50 14.34
N LYS A 160 -16.69 5.68 14.04
CA LYS A 160 -16.87 6.40 12.78
C LYS A 160 -15.60 6.25 11.95
N LEU A 161 -15.54 5.16 11.21
CA LEU A 161 -14.40 4.81 10.36
C LEU A 161 -14.85 4.69 8.92
N ASP A 162 -14.01 5.16 8.02
CA ASP A 162 -14.21 4.87 6.61
C ASP A 162 -13.75 3.44 6.25
N ARG A 163 -14.01 3.04 4.99
CA ARG A 163 -13.67 1.70 4.51
C ARG A 163 -12.17 1.47 4.40
N ASP A 164 -11.39 2.52 4.15
CA ASP A 164 -9.95 2.46 3.99
C ASP A 164 -9.23 2.36 5.34
N GLU A 165 -9.69 3.09 6.36
CA GLU A 165 -9.27 2.91 7.75
C GLU A 165 -9.49 1.45 8.18
N ILE A 166 -10.68 0.88 7.97
CA ILE A 166 -10.94 -0.53 8.32
C ILE A 166 -10.09 -1.49 7.48
N ARG A 167 -9.85 -1.19 6.20
CA ARG A 167 -9.01 -2.01 5.32
C ARG A 167 -7.56 -2.03 5.79
N SER A 168 -7.04 -0.90 6.26
CA SER A 168 -5.66 -0.73 6.74
C SER A 168 -5.37 -1.49 8.04
N MET A 169 -6.40 -1.88 8.80
CA MET A 169 -6.24 -2.63 10.05
C MET A 169 -5.52 -3.97 9.90
N VAL A 170 -5.43 -4.53 8.69
CA VAL A 170 -4.62 -5.73 8.44
C VAL A 170 -3.14 -5.48 8.68
N ASP A 171 -2.67 -4.25 8.45
CA ASP A 171 -1.28 -3.84 8.68
C ASP A 171 -0.95 -3.75 10.18
N VAL A 172 -1.94 -3.51 11.05
CA VAL A 172 -1.75 -3.53 12.51
C VAL A 172 -1.27 -4.91 12.97
N LEU A 173 -1.87 -5.98 12.43
CA LEU A 173 -1.41 -7.35 12.67
C LEU A 173 -0.09 -7.64 11.95
N GLY A 174 0.06 -7.13 10.73
CA GLY A 174 1.25 -7.37 9.90
C GLY A 174 2.51 -6.61 10.34
N ASN A 175 2.39 -5.62 11.22
CA ASN A 175 3.55 -4.88 11.73
C ASN A 175 4.14 -5.50 13.01
N ILE A 176 3.54 -6.58 13.52
CA ILE A 176 4.05 -7.33 14.66
C ILE A 176 5.28 -8.13 14.22
N ASP A 177 6.37 -8.05 14.98
CA ASP A 177 7.60 -8.79 14.71
C ASP A 177 7.34 -10.31 14.61
N GLY A 178 7.97 -10.94 13.63
CA GLY A 178 7.80 -12.37 13.34
C GLY A 178 6.52 -12.76 12.59
N VAL A 179 5.52 -11.87 12.45
CA VAL A 179 4.32 -12.15 11.63
C VAL A 179 4.71 -12.18 10.16
N GLU A 180 4.48 -13.32 9.50
CA GLU A 180 4.74 -13.48 8.07
C GLU A 180 3.46 -13.30 7.24
N ILE A 181 2.33 -13.84 7.70
CA ILE A 181 1.01 -13.66 7.06
C ILE A 181 0.05 -13.08 8.09
N CYS A 182 -0.70 -12.05 7.70
CA CYS A 182 -1.83 -11.55 8.48
C CYS A 182 -3.14 -11.52 7.70
N VAL A 183 -4.26 -11.75 8.42
CA VAL A 183 -5.60 -11.89 7.83
C VAL A 183 -6.64 -11.13 8.63
N LEU A 184 -7.52 -10.41 7.92
CA LEU A 184 -8.78 -9.93 8.47
C LEU A 184 -9.96 -10.66 7.83
N PHE A 185 -10.84 -11.20 8.67
CA PHE A 185 -12.13 -11.73 8.27
C PHE A 185 -13.22 -10.72 8.64
N LYS A 186 -13.72 -9.98 7.65
CA LYS A 186 -14.72 -8.92 7.87
C LYS A 186 -16.12 -9.47 7.64
N ASP A 187 -16.91 -9.46 8.70
CA ASP A 187 -18.30 -9.92 8.71
C ASP A 187 -19.21 -8.80 9.24
N TYR A 188 -20.02 -8.22 8.37
CA TYR A 188 -20.89 -7.08 8.70
C TYR A 188 -22.36 -7.50 8.79
N ASP A 189 -22.63 -8.66 9.38
CA ASP A 189 -23.96 -9.28 9.50
C ASP A 189 -24.65 -9.55 8.16
N GLY A 190 -23.86 -9.67 7.09
CA GLY A 190 -24.31 -9.96 5.74
C GLY A 190 -24.05 -11.41 5.35
N PRO A 191 -24.50 -11.85 4.16
CA PRO A 191 -24.28 -13.23 3.72
C PRO A 191 -22.82 -13.47 3.25
N LYS A 192 -21.98 -12.43 3.26
CA LYS A 192 -20.62 -12.46 2.71
C LYS A 192 -19.59 -12.07 3.77
N VAL A 193 -18.50 -12.83 3.80
CA VAL A 193 -17.31 -12.51 4.57
C VAL A 193 -16.24 -12.01 3.62
N LYS A 194 -15.68 -10.83 3.91
CA LYS A 194 -14.56 -10.28 3.15
C LYS A 194 -13.24 -10.63 3.82
N ILE A 195 -12.43 -11.39 3.11
CA ILE A 195 -11.11 -11.86 3.55
C ILE A 195 -10.06 -10.92 2.99
N SER A 196 -9.19 -10.37 3.84
CA SER A 196 -8.07 -9.54 3.41
C SER A 196 -6.78 -10.08 3.98
N MET A 197 -5.85 -10.41 3.09
CA MET A 197 -4.58 -11.05 3.41
C MET A 197 -3.42 -10.14 3.06
N ARG A 198 -2.39 -10.16 3.90
CA ARG A 198 -1.07 -9.59 3.62
C ARG A 198 0.01 -10.58 3.96
N SER A 199 1.11 -10.53 3.22
CA SER A 199 2.34 -11.22 3.54
C SER A 199 3.48 -10.21 3.70
N ARG A 200 4.27 -10.37 4.76
CA ARG A 200 5.46 -9.58 5.08
C ARG A 200 6.77 -10.35 4.86
N GLY A 201 6.70 -11.67 4.68
CA GLY A 201 7.85 -12.53 4.47
C GLY A 201 7.92 -13.08 3.05
N LYS A 202 8.31 -14.34 2.92
CA LYS A 202 8.55 -14.99 1.61
C LYS A 202 7.25 -15.53 1.00
N ALA A 203 6.30 -15.97 1.83
CA ALA A 203 5.03 -16.54 1.36
C ALA A 203 4.24 -15.60 0.43
N THR A 204 3.52 -16.17 -0.52
CA THR A 204 2.52 -15.49 -1.35
C THR A 204 1.11 -15.75 -0.81
N VAL A 205 0.15 -14.85 -1.10
CA VAL A 205 -1.25 -14.98 -0.66
C VAL A 205 -2.27 -14.86 -1.79
N ASN A 206 -1.87 -14.48 -3.01
CA ASN A 206 -2.79 -14.34 -4.14
C ASN A 206 -3.38 -15.69 -4.58
N ASP A 207 -2.58 -16.75 -4.58
CA ASP A 207 -3.01 -18.09 -4.95
C ASP A 207 -4.06 -18.65 -3.96
N VAL A 208 -3.99 -18.26 -2.69
CA VAL A 208 -5.03 -18.57 -1.70
C VAL A 208 -6.30 -17.78 -1.97
N ALA A 209 -6.18 -16.51 -2.33
CA ALA A 209 -7.34 -15.68 -2.70
C ALA A 209 -8.05 -16.23 -3.95
N GLU A 210 -7.31 -16.62 -4.98
CA GLU A 210 -7.83 -17.22 -6.21
C GLU A 210 -8.62 -18.51 -5.95
N GLN A 211 -8.11 -19.40 -5.08
CA GLN A 211 -8.83 -20.60 -4.65
C GLN A 211 -10.15 -20.30 -3.90
N LEU A 212 -10.27 -19.12 -3.31
CA LEU A 212 -11.48 -18.63 -2.65
C LEU A 212 -12.40 -17.83 -3.60
N GLY A 213 -12.05 -17.72 -4.88
CA GLY A 213 -12.79 -16.94 -5.88
C GLY A 213 -12.49 -15.44 -5.88
N GLY A 214 -11.38 -15.04 -5.25
CA GLY A 214 -10.87 -13.67 -5.23
C GLY A 214 -9.62 -13.50 -6.09
N GLY A 215 -8.73 -12.61 -5.65
CA GLY A 215 -7.46 -12.32 -6.34
C GLY A 215 -6.65 -11.23 -5.67
N GLY A 216 -5.60 -10.77 -6.35
CA GLY A 216 -4.74 -9.68 -5.89
C GLY A 216 -3.26 -9.93 -6.19
N HIS A 217 -2.39 -9.21 -5.50
CA HIS A 217 -0.95 -9.31 -5.67
C HIS A 217 -0.34 -10.38 -4.75
N PRO A 218 0.86 -10.91 -5.07
CA PRO A 218 1.53 -11.93 -4.27
C PRO A 218 1.62 -11.62 -2.77
N LYS A 219 1.75 -10.35 -2.39
CA LYS A 219 1.87 -9.91 -0.97
C LYS A 219 0.60 -9.30 -0.39
N ALA A 220 -0.44 -9.09 -1.20
CA ALA A 220 -1.66 -8.42 -0.79
C ALA A 220 -2.84 -8.87 -1.66
N ALA A 221 -3.70 -9.71 -1.10
CA ALA A 221 -4.82 -10.31 -1.83
C ALA A 221 -6.07 -10.46 -0.95
N GLY A 222 -7.20 -10.79 -1.55
CA GLY A 222 -8.46 -10.97 -0.80
C GLY A 222 -9.56 -11.63 -1.63
N ALA A 223 -10.61 -12.04 -0.94
CA ALA A 223 -11.77 -12.69 -1.51
C ALA A 223 -13.04 -12.30 -0.76
N ASP A 224 -14.17 -12.23 -1.46
CA ASP A 224 -15.50 -12.06 -0.87
C ASP A 224 -16.23 -13.41 -0.98
N VAL A 225 -16.40 -14.11 0.14
CA VAL A 225 -16.97 -15.47 0.15
C VAL A 225 -18.40 -15.46 0.69
N LEU A 226 -19.30 -16.18 0.02
CA LEU A 226 -20.70 -16.32 0.42
C LEU A 226 -20.88 -17.51 1.37
N MET A 227 -20.42 -17.35 2.61
CA MET A 227 -20.52 -18.36 3.68
C MET A 227 -20.42 -17.70 5.05
N PRO A 228 -20.90 -18.35 6.13
CA PRO A 228 -20.73 -17.86 7.50
C PRO A 228 -19.25 -17.66 7.89
N LEU A 229 -19.00 -16.78 8.86
CA LEU A 229 -17.66 -16.45 9.36
C LEU A 229 -16.83 -17.68 9.75
N ASP A 230 -17.42 -18.60 10.52
CA ASP A 230 -16.71 -19.80 10.98
C ASP A 230 -16.31 -20.71 9.82
N GLU A 231 -17.16 -20.83 8.79
CA GLU A 231 -16.85 -21.59 7.58
C GLU A 231 -15.76 -20.91 6.74
N ALA A 232 -15.81 -19.58 6.60
CA ALA A 232 -14.78 -18.81 5.91
C ALA A 232 -13.41 -18.97 6.58
N ILE A 233 -13.37 -18.91 7.91
CA ILE A 233 -12.16 -19.15 8.71
C ILE A 233 -11.67 -20.59 8.53
N ALA A 234 -12.55 -21.58 8.68
CA ALA A 234 -12.22 -23.00 8.56
C ALA A 234 -11.70 -23.38 7.16
N LYS A 235 -12.21 -22.73 6.11
CA LYS A 235 -11.75 -22.94 4.73
C LYS A 235 -10.42 -22.24 4.44
N THR A 236 -10.19 -21.05 5.01
CA THR A 236 -9.04 -20.20 4.66
C THR A 236 -7.77 -20.57 5.42
N LEU A 237 -7.87 -20.79 6.74
CA LEU A 237 -6.68 -20.99 7.58
C LEU A 237 -5.83 -22.22 7.19
N PRO A 238 -6.40 -23.38 6.80
CA PRO A 238 -5.59 -24.51 6.34
C PRO A 238 -4.71 -24.18 5.12
N LEU A 239 -5.24 -23.40 4.17
CA LEU A 239 -4.49 -22.97 2.98
C LEU A 239 -3.30 -22.10 3.39
N LEU A 240 -3.49 -21.16 4.32
CA LEU A 240 -2.43 -20.27 4.80
C LEU A 240 -1.40 -20.99 5.67
N ARG A 241 -1.83 -21.96 6.49
CA ARG A 241 -0.91 -22.80 7.28
C ARG A 241 0.03 -23.60 6.38
N ALA A 242 -0.46 -24.09 5.24
CA ALA A 242 0.37 -24.80 4.26
C ALA A 242 1.46 -23.88 3.67
N LYS A 243 1.20 -22.57 3.52
CA LYS A 243 2.19 -21.58 3.03
C LYS A 243 3.32 -21.30 4.02
N LEU A 244 3.11 -21.60 5.30
CA LEU A 244 4.05 -21.30 6.40
C LEU A 244 4.66 -22.55 7.03
N SER A 245 4.31 -23.74 6.54
CA SER A 245 4.90 -25.00 7.01
C SER A 245 6.42 -25.01 6.77
N PRO A 246 7.20 -25.73 7.60
CA PRO A 246 8.65 -25.60 7.61
C PRO A 246 9.26 -26.24 6.36
N SER A 247 9.40 -25.45 5.30
CA SER A 247 10.32 -25.69 4.20
C SER A 247 11.27 -24.50 4.15
N ASP A 248 12.23 -24.48 5.06
CA ASP A 248 13.61 -24.05 4.82
C ASP A 248 14.36 -24.02 6.18
N PRO A 249 15.42 -24.84 6.36
CA PRO A 249 16.33 -24.62 7.47
C PRO A 249 17.00 -23.23 7.32
N LYS A 250 17.18 -22.57 8.46
CA LYS A 250 17.94 -21.31 8.57
C LYS A 250 19.32 -21.42 7.95
#